data_AF-A0A1X3JBZ3-F1
#
_entry.id   AF-A0A1X3JBZ3-F1
#
_cell.length_a   1.000
_cell.length_b   1.000
_cell.length_c   1.000
_cell.angle_alpha   90.00
_cell.angle_beta   90.00
_cell.angle_gamma   90.00
#
_symmetry.space_group_name_H-M   'P 1'
#
loop_
_entity.id
_entity.type
_entity.pdbx_description
1 polymer ?
#
loop_
_entity_poly.entity_id
_entity_poly.type
_entity_poly.pdbx_seq_one_letter_code
_entity_poly.pdbx_strand_id
1 'polypeptide(L)'
;MSGAGAIEVDKNLTFRIRGLNNIHVLDCFVNVDLEPADGVVDFGKINSRTIKNTSVSETFSVVMTKDPGAACTEQFNILGSFFTTDILSDYSHLDIGNGLLLKIFHNDGTATEFNRFSQFASFSSSSAPSVTAPFRAELSANPAETVVEGPFSKDVILKITYN
;
A
#
# COMPACT_ATOMS: atom_id res chain seq x y z
N MET A 1 -38.79 -54.09 33.68
CA MET A 1 -39.42 -53.10 32.76
C MET A 1 -38.86 -51.75 33.16
N SER A 2 -37.79 -51.31 32.49
CA SER A 2 -37.81 -50.43 31.30
C SER A 2 -38.16 -48.98 31.66
N GLY A 3 -37.26 -48.05 31.33
CA GLY A 3 -37.49 -46.61 31.49
C GLY A 3 -36.20 -45.80 31.36
N ALA A 4 -35.68 -45.69 30.14
CA ALA A 4 -34.57 -44.82 29.76
C ALA A 4 -34.99 -43.34 29.71
N GLY A 5 -34.00 -42.45 29.81
CA GLY A 5 -34.07 -41.03 29.40
C GLY A 5 -34.13 -40.06 30.58
N ALA A 6 -33.36 -38.98 30.66
CA ALA A 6 -32.72 -38.24 29.59
C ALA A 6 -31.43 -37.56 30.09
N ILE A 7 -30.46 -37.46 29.19
CA ILE A 7 -29.37 -36.49 29.24
C ILE A 7 -30.00 -35.10 29.38
N GLU A 8 -29.57 -34.29 30.34
CA GLU A 8 -29.91 -32.86 30.33
C GLU A 8 -29.40 -32.30 29.01
N VAL A 9 -30.33 -32.07 28.09
CA VAL A 9 -30.04 -31.40 26.82
C VAL A 9 -29.62 -29.99 27.23
N ASP A 10 -28.33 -29.69 27.09
CA ASP A 10 -27.80 -28.33 27.18
C ASP A 10 -28.77 -27.40 26.46
N LYS A 11 -29.49 -26.58 27.24
CA LYS A 11 -30.47 -25.66 26.70
C LYS A 11 -29.70 -24.56 25.99
N ASN A 12 -29.40 -24.78 24.72
CA ASN A 12 -28.78 -23.78 23.87
C ASN A 12 -29.65 -22.53 23.90
N LEU A 13 -29.08 -21.44 24.42
CA LEU A 13 -29.74 -20.15 24.45
C LEU A 13 -29.94 -19.66 23.02
N THR A 14 -31.20 -19.67 22.56
CA THR A 14 -31.58 -19.15 21.24
C THR A 14 -32.15 -17.75 21.42
N PHE A 15 -31.36 -16.73 21.12
CA PHE A 15 -31.81 -15.34 21.13
C PHE A 15 -31.94 -14.80 19.71
N ARG A 16 -33.00 -14.03 19.44
CA ARG A 16 -33.14 -13.25 18.22
C ARG A 16 -33.08 -11.76 18.59
N ILE A 17 -31.90 -11.18 18.48
CA ILE A 17 -31.70 -9.74 18.71
C ILE A 17 -32.33 -8.99 17.51
N ARG A 18 -33.30 -8.13 17.79
CA ARG A 18 -33.88 -7.16 16.83
C ARG A 18 -33.61 -5.77 17.40
N GLY A 19 -33.19 -4.82 16.57
CA GLY A 19 -32.89 -3.44 17.00
C GLY A 19 -31.46 -3.21 17.51
N LEU A 20 -30.45 -3.75 16.82
CA LEU A 20 -29.07 -3.30 16.99
C LEU A 20 -28.98 -1.83 16.53
N ASN A 21 -29.08 -0.88 17.46
CA ASN A 21 -29.20 0.54 17.15
C ASN A 21 -27.86 1.31 17.14
N ASN A 22 -26.72 0.63 17.32
CA ASN A 22 -25.38 1.24 17.43
C ASN A 22 -24.34 0.54 16.52
N ILE A 23 -24.77 -0.12 15.43
CA ILE A 23 -23.83 -0.62 14.41
C ILE A 23 -23.68 0.50 13.38
N HIS A 24 -22.47 1.04 13.30
CA HIS A 24 -22.09 2.04 12.30
C HIS A 24 -21.22 1.35 11.25
N VAL A 25 -21.60 1.51 9.99
CA VAL A 25 -20.77 1.08 8.86
C VAL A 25 -19.91 2.27 8.47
N LEU A 26 -18.61 2.04 8.31
CA LEU A 26 -17.73 3.01 7.68
C LEU A 26 -18.07 3.08 6.19
N ASP A 27 -18.99 3.96 5.82
CA ASP A 27 -19.38 4.21 4.42
C ASP A 27 -18.45 5.27 3.81
N CYS A 28 -17.16 4.98 3.83
CA CYS A 28 -16.10 5.83 3.29
C CYS A 28 -15.42 5.18 2.10
N PHE A 29 -15.48 5.87 0.99
CA PHE A 29 -14.68 5.56 -0.19
C PHE A 29 -13.69 6.68 -0.43
N VAL A 30 -12.49 6.29 -0.87
CA VAL A 30 -11.42 7.22 -1.21
C VAL A 30 -10.95 6.88 -2.60
N ASN A 31 -10.99 7.86 -3.48
CA ASN A 31 -10.40 7.77 -4.80
C ASN A 31 -8.88 7.89 -4.66
N VAL A 32 -8.15 7.01 -5.34
CA VAL A 32 -6.69 6.93 -5.28
C VAL A 32 -6.14 7.16 -6.66
N ASP A 33 -5.39 8.24 -6.80
CA ASP A 33 -4.73 8.66 -8.04
C ASP A 33 -3.21 8.73 -7.81
N LEU A 34 -2.46 8.70 -8.91
CA LEU A 34 -1.01 8.92 -8.90
C LEU A 34 -0.68 10.28 -9.50
N GLU A 35 0.39 10.89 -9.01
CA GLU A 35 1.04 12.02 -9.64
C GLU A 35 2.52 11.65 -9.92
N PRO A 36 2.96 11.65 -11.20
CA PRO A 36 2.22 12.04 -12.40
C PRO A 36 1.06 11.09 -12.75
N ALA A 37 0.05 11.62 -13.45
CA ALA A 37 -1.22 10.94 -13.72
C ALA A 37 -1.12 9.73 -14.66
N ASP A 38 -0.03 9.63 -15.42
CA ASP A 38 0.28 8.43 -16.22
C ASP A 38 0.83 7.27 -15.37
N GLY A 39 1.12 7.53 -14.09
CA GLY A 39 1.68 6.55 -13.15
C GLY A 39 3.14 6.20 -13.44
N VAL A 40 3.82 6.94 -14.31
CA VAL A 40 5.20 6.64 -14.72
C VAL A 40 6.18 7.46 -13.89
N VAL A 41 7.09 6.76 -13.21
CA VAL A 41 8.25 7.40 -12.56
C VAL A 41 9.43 7.34 -13.52
N ASP A 42 9.63 8.42 -14.27
CA ASP A 42 10.67 8.51 -15.31
C ASP A 42 12.00 9.02 -14.76
N PHE A 43 12.97 8.12 -14.63
CA PHE A 43 14.35 8.44 -14.22
C PHE A 43 15.21 9.04 -15.34
N GLY A 44 14.65 9.20 -16.54
CA GLY A 44 15.33 9.71 -17.71
C GLY A 44 16.53 8.86 -18.14
N LYS A 45 17.59 9.51 -18.62
CA LYS A 45 18.81 8.84 -19.07
C LYS A 45 19.81 8.72 -17.94
N ILE A 46 20.09 7.49 -17.53
CA ILE A 46 21.06 7.17 -16.48
C ILE A 46 22.40 6.77 -17.10
N ASN A 47 23.50 7.35 -16.61
CA ASN A 47 24.84 6.93 -17.02
C ASN A 47 25.29 5.69 -16.21
N SER A 48 25.58 4.59 -16.92
CA SER A 48 25.99 3.31 -16.34
C SER A 48 27.27 3.37 -15.51
N ARG A 49 28.18 4.33 -15.75
CA ARG A 49 29.39 4.51 -14.93
C ARG A 49 29.11 5.27 -13.64
N THR A 50 28.24 6.28 -13.71
CA THR A 50 27.89 7.11 -12.55
C THR A 50 27.09 6.30 -11.54
N ILE A 51 26.04 5.59 -12.00
CA ILE A 51 25.13 4.80 -11.14
C ILE A 51 25.82 3.63 -10.41
N LYS A 52 27.03 3.24 -10.82
CA LYS A 52 27.83 2.23 -10.08
C LYS A 52 28.22 2.70 -8.68
N ASN A 53 28.38 4.01 -8.49
CA ASN A 53 28.87 4.59 -7.23
C ASN A 53 27.89 5.62 -6.64
N THR A 54 26.74 5.84 -7.29
CA THR A 54 25.73 6.81 -6.87
C THR A 54 24.34 6.22 -7.04
N SER A 55 23.34 6.84 -6.42
CA SER A 55 21.93 6.61 -6.73
C SER A 55 21.37 7.73 -7.61
N VAL A 56 20.26 7.45 -8.28
CA VAL A 56 19.43 8.45 -8.96
C VAL A 56 18.03 8.32 -8.39
N SER A 57 17.38 9.45 -8.10
CA SER A 57 16.07 9.48 -7.48
C SER A 57 15.10 10.33 -8.25
N GLU A 58 13.83 9.92 -8.24
CA GLU A 58 12.70 10.68 -8.75
C GLU A 58 11.55 10.64 -7.74
N THR A 59 10.65 11.62 -7.82
CA THR A 59 9.52 11.74 -6.90
C THR A 59 8.20 11.46 -7.60
N PHE A 60 7.29 10.85 -6.87
CA PHE A 60 5.90 10.67 -7.27
C PHE A 60 5.02 10.78 -6.02
N SER A 61 3.71 10.95 -6.21
CA SER A 61 2.78 11.02 -5.09
C SER A 61 1.59 10.11 -5.30
N VAL A 62 1.03 9.66 -4.18
CA VAL A 62 -0.28 9.01 -4.14
C VAL A 62 -1.26 10.04 -3.59
N VAL A 63 -2.24 10.42 -4.41
CA VAL A 63 -3.29 11.36 -4.05
C VAL A 63 -4.51 10.58 -3.62
N MET A 64 -4.95 10.81 -2.38
CA MET A 64 -6.09 10.14 -1.78
C MET A 64 -7.17 11.18 -1.53
N THR A 65 -8.32 11.04 -2.18
CA THR A 65 -9.42 12.01 -2.10
C THR A 65 -10.70 11.35 -1.59
N LYS A 66 -11.25 11.84 -0.49
CA LYS A 66 -12.56 11.41 0.02
C LYS A 66 -13.61 11.57 -1.06
N ASP A 67 -14.44 10.56 -1.25
CA ASP A 67 -15.63 10.72 -2.10
C ASP A 67 -16.57 11.78 -1.46
N PRO A 68 -16.89 12.88 -2.16
CA PRO A 68 -17.77 13.91 -1.64
C PRO A 68 -19.21 13.42 -1.41
N GLY A 69 -19.62 12.30 -2.01
CA GLY A 69 -20.89 11.63 -1.77
C GLY A 69 -20.91 10.72 -0.54
N ALA A 70 -19.75 10.40 0.01
CA ALA A 70 -19.60 9.50 1.16
C ALA A 70 -19.68 10.28 2.49
N ALA A 71 -20.48 9.79 3.43
CA ALA A 71 -20.63 10.38 4.76
C ALA A 71 -19.49 9.96 5.68
N CYS A 72 -18.27 10.44 5.40
CA CYS A 72 -17.09 10.14 6.20
C CYS A 72 -17.05 10.87 7.54
N THR A 73 -17.84 10.38 8.50
CA THR A 73 -17.93 10.95 9.85
C THR A 73 -16.93 10.35 10.82
N GLU A 74 -16.51 9.10 10.61
CA GLU A 74 -15.57 8.38 11.48
C GLU A 74 -14.11 8.59 11.03
N GLN A 75 -13.17 8.48 11.98
CA GLN A 75 -11.74 8.49 11.66
C GLN A 75 -11.31 7.14 11.10
N PHE A 76 -10.53 7.16 10.02
CA PHE A 76 -9.95 5.95 9.43
C PHE A 76 -8.57 6.23 8.84
N ASN A 77 -7.74 5.18 8.75
CA ASN A 77 -6.43 5.24 8.12
C ASN A 77 -6.46 4.53 6.77
N ILE A 78 -5.64 5.03 5.86
CA ILE A 78 -5.37 4.37 4.59
C ILE A 78 -4.00 3.71 4.70
N LEU A 79 -3.99 2.39 4.53
CA LEU A 79 -2.77 1.62 4.42
C LEU A 79 -2.53 1.30 2.94
N GLY A 80 -1.31 1.53 2.48
CA GLY A 80 -0.87 1.24 1.13
C GLY A 80 0.25 0.21 1.10
N SER A 81 0.34 -0.55 0.02
CA SER A 81 1.44 -1.46 -0.25
C SER A 81 1.85 -1.37 -1.72
N PHE A 82 3.13 -1.13 -1.97
CA PHE A 82 3.74 -1.35 -3.28
C PHE A 82 3.97 -2.84 -3.44
N PHE A 83 3.12 -3.47 -4.26
CA PHE A 83 3.07 -4.90 -4.46
C PHE A 83 3.74 -5.31 -5.76
N THR A 84 4.49 -6.41 -5.72
CA THR A 84 5.13 -7.00 -6.89
C THR A 84 5.31 -8.50 -6.72
N THR A 85 5.29 -9.23 -7.84
CA THR A 85 5.65 -10.65 -7.91
C THR A 85 7.06 -10.88 -8.45
N ASP A 86 7.79 -9.81 -8.76
CA ASP A 86 9.17 -9.86 -9.20
C ASP A 86 10.13 -10.22 -8.05
N ILE A 87 11.40 -10.41 -8.42
CA ILE A 87 12.46 -10.76 -7.49
C ILE A 87 12.79 -9.55 -6.61
N LEU A 88 12.86 -9.80 -5.31
CA LEU A 88 13.31 -8.84 -4.32
C LEU A 88 14.67 -9.31 -3.78
N SER A 89 15.69 -8.44 -3.81
CA SER A 89 16.98 -8.77 -3.19
C SER A 89 16.88 -8.76 -1.67
N ASP A 90 16.02 -7.88 -1.15
CA ASP A 90 15.43 -7.93 0.19
C ASP A 90 14.05 -7.25 0.17
N TYR A 91 13.36 -7.18 1.31
CA TYR A 91 12.00 -6.61 1.36
C TYR A 91 11.86 -5.18 0.84
N SER A 92 12.93 -4.40 0.75
CA SER A 92 12.92 -2.98 0.32
C SER A 92 13.58 -2.72 -1.03
N HIS A 93 14.14 -3.75 -1.68
CA HIS A 93 14.87 -3.62 -2.94
C HIS A 93 14.25 -4.54 -4.00
N LEU A 94 13.58 -3.92 -4.97
CA LEU A 94 13.06 -4.60 -6.15
C LEU A 94 14.16 -4.72 -7.21
N ASP A 95 14.42 -5.94 -7.67
CA ASP A 95 15.33 -6.19 -8.76
C ASP A 95 14.72 -5.76 -10.10
N ILE A 96 15.39 -4.84 -10.79
CA ILE A 96 14.96 -4.35 -12.12
C ILE A 96 15.25 -5.38 -13.22
N GLY A 97 16.16 -6.34 -12.99
CA GLY A 97 16.56 -7.37 -13.94
C GLY A 97 17.67 -6.95 -14.90
N ASN A 98 18.28 -5.79 -14.69
CA ASN A 98 19.42 -5.29 -15.47
C ASN A 98 20.62 -4.90 -14.59
N GLY A 99 20.72 -5.48 -13.38
CA GLY A 99 21.75 -5.13 -12.39
C GLY A 99 21.49 -3.84 -11.62
N LEU A 100 20.28 -3.27 -11.69
CA LEU A 100 19.82 -2.17 -10.84
C LEU A 100 18.80 -2.66 -9.81
N LEU A 101 18.75 -1.98 -8.67
CA LEU A 101 17.76 -2.16 -7.62
C LEU A 101 16.92 -0.88 -7.48
N LEU A 102 15.61 -1.05 -7.35
CA LEU A 102 14.66 0.01 -7.02
C LEU A 102 14.28 -0.03 -5.54
N LYS A 103 14.34 1.14 -4.90
CA LYS A 103 13.79 1.40 -3.58
C LYS A 103 12.73 2.48 -3.67
N ILE A 104 11.72 2.42 -2.80
CA ILE A 104 10.74 3.49 -2.65
C ILE A 104 10.78 3.97 -1.21
N PHE A 105 10.91 5.26 -1.01
CA PHE A 105 10.96 5.90 0.29
C PHE A 105 9.70 6.72 0.54
N HIS A 106 9.21 6.67 1.78
CA HIS A 106 8.30 7.66 2.32
C HIS A 106 8.98 9.04 2.41
N ASN A 107 8.19 10.09 2.55
CA ASN A 107 8.67 11.47 2.66
C ASN A 107 9.62 11.71 3.84
N ASP A 108 9.46 10.95 4.93
CA ASP A 108 10.31 11.00 6.11
C ASP A 108 11.69 10.32 5.92
N GLY A 109 11.92 9.73 4.74
CA GLY A 109 13.13 8.99 4.41
C GLY A 109 13.09 7.51 4.77
N THR A 110 12.01 7.01 5.36
CA THR A 110 11.84 5.59 5.67
C THR A 110 11.66 4.79 4.37
N ALA A 111 12.42 3.70 4.21
CA ALA A 111 12.24 2.80 3.06
C ALA A 111 10.95 2.01 3.21
N THR A 112 10.18 1.93 2.12
CA THR A 112 9.01 1.07 2.04
C THR A 112 9.46 -0.37 1.83
N GLU A 113 8.77 -1.30 2.48
CA GLU A 113 8.91 -2.72 2.19
C GLU A 113 7.84 -3.13 1.16
N PHE A 114 8.29 -3.69 0.04
CA PHE A 114 7.41 -4.27 -0.97
C PHE A 114 6.58 -5.40 -0.36
N ASN A 115 5.35 -5.54 -0.84
CA ASN A 115 4.37 -6.55 -0.40
C ASN A 115 3.95 -6.44 1.08
N ARG A 116 4.27 -5.34 1.76
CA ARG A 116 3.83 -5.04 3.12
C ARG A 116 3.04 -3.74 3.16
N PHE A 117 2.05 -3.68 4.04
CA PHE A 117 1.21 -2.50 4.21
C PHE A 117 1.86 -1.54 5.19
N SER A 118 1.94 -0.26 4.82
CA SER A 118 2.29 0.86 5.69
C SER A 118 1.24 1.97 5.58
N GLN A 119 1.20 2.87 6.56
CA GLN A 119 0.21 3.93 6.57
C GLN A 119 0.59 5.04 5.58
N PHE A 120 -0.35 5.40 4.70
CA PHE A 120 -0.18 6.46 3.70
C PHE A 120 -0.88 7.76 4.13
N ALA A 121 -2.07 7.65 4.74
CA ALA A 121 -2.85 8.80 5.19
C ALA A 121 -3.74 8.46 6.39
N SER A 122 -4.24 9.50 7.05
CA SER A 122 -5.30 9.42 8.05
C SER A 122 -6.36 10.47 7.75
N PHE A 123 -7.62 10.05 7.79
CA PHE A 123 -8.77 10.90 7.57
C PHE A 123 -9.61 10.96 8.83
N SER A 124 -9.97 12.16 9.26
CA SER A 124 -10.95 12.44 10.29
C SER A 124 -12.00 13.41 9.76
N SER A 125 -13.00 13.74 10.58
CA SER A 125 -14.01 14.74 10.27
C SER A 125 -13.44 16.15 9.99
N SER A 126 -12.24 16.45 10.49
CA SER A 126 -11.54 17.73 10.27
C SER A 126 -10.45 17.67 9.19
N SER A 127 -10.10 16.48 8.69
CA SER A 127 -9.11 16.35 7.62
C SER A 127 -9.60 16.99 6.32
N ALA A 128 -8.65 17.56 5.57
CA ALA A 128 -8.89 18.02 4.21
C ALA A 128 -9.56 16.92 3.35
N PRO A 129 -10.36 17.29 2.33
CA PRO A 129 -10.99 16.32 1.43
C PRO A 129 -9.97 15.46 0.66
N SER A 130 -8.77 15.98 0.44
CA SER A 130 -7.68 15.28 -0.25
C SER A 130 -6.39 15.34 0.56
N VAL A 131 -5.62 14.27 0.52
CA VAL A 131 -4.31 14.12 1.14
C VAL A 131 -3.36 13.56 0.09
N THR A 132 -2.23 14.24 -0.09
CA THR A 132 -1.15 13.80 -0.98
C THR A 132 -0.04 13.19 -0.15
N ALA A 133 0.27 11.91 -0.38
CA ALA A 133 1.42 11.24 0.21
C ALA A 133 2.58 11.23 -0.81
N PRO A 134 3.66 11.99 -0.57
CA PRO A 134 4.81 12.00 -1.47
C PRO A 134 5.77 10.85 -1.18
N PHE A 135 6.34 10.31 -2.25
CA PHE A 135 7.30 9.23 -2.25
C PHE A 135 8.51 9.59 -3.11
N ARG A 136 9.65 8.98 -2.80
CA ARG A 136 10.87 9.06 -3.61
C ARG A 136 11.25 7.66 -4.07
N ALA A 137 11.25 7.44 -5.37
CA ALA A 137 11.80 6.24 -5.97
C ALA A 137 13.31 6.44 -6.20
N GLU A 138 14.13 5.45 -5.89
CA GLU A 138 15.59 5.52 -6.02
C GLU A 138 16.12 4.28 -6.74
N LEU A 139 16.92 4.50 -7.77
CA LEU A 139 17.69 3.45 -8.44
C LEU A 139 19.14 3.46 -7.96
N SER A 140 19.69 2.28 -7.75
CA SER A 140 21.10 2.06 -7.40
C SER A 140 21.62 0.78 -8.05
N ALA A 141 22.94 0.66 -8.21
CA ALA A 141 23.53 -0.57 -8.73
C ALA A 141 23.40 -1.72 -7.71
N ASN A 142 23.01 -2.90 -8.21
CA ASN A 142 23.09 -4.14 -7.44
C ASN A 142 24.57 -4.52 -7.25
N PRO A 143 25.10 -4.61 -6.02
CA PRO A 143 26.50 -4.98 -5.79
C PRO A 143 26.86 -6.39 -6.27
N ALA A 144 25.87 -7.28 -6.43
CA ALA A 144 26.07 -8.65 -6.87
C ALA A 144 26.06 -8.82 -8.40
N GLU A 145 25.66 -7.80 -9.15
CA GLU A 145 25.45 -7.91 -10.60
C GLU A 145 26.12 -6.78 -11.38
N THR A 146 26.32 -7.00 -12.68
CA THR A 146 26.82 -5.95 -13.57
C THR A 146 25.64 -5.25 -14.24
N VAL A 147 25.60 -3.92 -14.18
CA VAL A 147 24.59 -3.12 -14.88
C VAL A 147 24.65 -3.37 -16.38
N VAL A 148 23.52 -3.76 -16.97
CA VAL A 148 23.35 -3.97 -18.41
C VAL A 148 22.66 -2.75 -19.01
N GLU A 149 23.30 -2.14 -20.01
CA GLU A 149 22.76 -0.97 -20.72
C GLU A 149 21.59 -1.36 -21.64
N GLY A 150 20.58 -0.51 -21.70
CA GLY A 150 19.39 -0.71 -22.53
C GLY A 150 18.15 -0.08 -21.89
N PRO A 151 17.00 -0.08 -22.59
CA PRO A 151 15.73 0.27 -21.99
C PRO A 151 15.35 -0.75 -20.93
N PHE A 152 14.80 -0.29 -19.81
CA PHE A 152 14.24 -1.13 -18.76
C PHE A 152 12.93 -0.51 -18.26
N SER A 153 12.04 -1.34 -17.74
CA SER A 153 10.77 -0.92 -17.16
C SER A 153 10.30 -2.00 -16.19
N LYS A 154 9.61 -1.59 -15.12
CA LYS A 154 9.02 -2.47 -14.12
C LYS A 154 7.66 -1.94 -13.70
N ASP A 155 6.72 -2.85 -13.57
CA ASP A 155 5.38 -2.56 -13.07
C ASP A 155 5.32 -2.87 -11.57
N VAL A 156 4.75 -1.94 -10.80
CA VAL A 156 4.47 -2.11 -9.38
C VAL A 156 3.00 -1.81 -9.14
N ILE A 157 2.32 -2.70 -8.42
CA ILE A 157 0.88 -2.58 -8.15
C ILE A 157 0.69 -1.87 -6.82
N LEU A 158 0.00 -0.73 -6.80
CA LEU A 158 -0.42 -0.11 -5.54
C LEU A 158 -1.68 -0.80 -5.01
N LYS A 159 -1.58 -1.45 -3.85
CA LYS A 159 -2.73 -2.01 -3.11
C LYS A 159 -3.10 -1.10 -1.96
N ILE A 160 -4.39 -0.90 -1.74
CA ILE A 160 -4.94 -0.02 -0.70
C ILE A 160 -5.92 -0.80 0.18
N THR A 161 -5.87 -0.56 1.48
CA THR A 161 -6.87 -1.03 2.45
C THR A 161 -7.13 0.04 3.51
N TYR A 162 -8.27 -0.09 4.17
CA TYR A 162 -8.71 0.78 5.25
C TYR A 162 -8.54 0.08 6.60
N ASN A 163 -8.18 0.84 7.64
CA ASN A 163 -8.12 0.39 9.03
C ASN A 163 -8.62 1.47 9.99
#